data_AF-X0W5H6-F1
#
_entry.id   AF-X0W5H6-F1
#
_cell.length_a   1.000
_cell.length_b   1.000
_cell.length_c   1.000
_cell.angle_alpha   90.00
_cell.angle_beta   90.00
_cell.angle_gamma   90.00
#
_symmetry.space_group_name_H-M   'P 1'
#
loop_
_entity.id
_entity.type
_entity.pdbx_description
1 polymer ?
#
loop_
_entity_poly.entity_id
_entity_poly.type
_entity_poly.pdbx_seq_one_letter_code
_entity_poly.pdbx_strand_id
1 'polypeptide(L)'
;LPEMLRVLDEVLDANISVASDVLHGSTETRHPDYPMVALQQLARNAVLHRSYEATNAPSRIYWFSDRVEIQSPGGPFGQVNSDNFGRPGITDYRNPLIAEAMKSLGYVQRFGLGIPLAKKELERNGNPPLQHEVSSNAVLVTLRRRP
;
A
#
# COMPACT_ATOMS: atom_id res chain seq x y z
N LEU A 1 -11.61 4.24 -13.29
CA LEU A 1 -11.00 3.43 -12.20
C LEU A 1 -9.95 2.43 -12.71
N PRO A 2 -10.22 1.54 -13.69
CA PRO A 2 -9.24 0.54 -14.14
C PRO A 2 -7.97 1.15 -14.73
N GLU A 3 -8.13 2.14 -15.62
CA GLU A 3 -7.00 2.87 -16.22
C GLU A 3 -6.13 3.55 -15.17
N MET A 4 -6.75 4.22 -14.19
CA MET A 4 -6.04 4.86 -13.08
C MET A 4 -5.23 3.85 -12.25
N LEU A 5 -5.77 2.66 -11.97
CA LEU A 5 -5.05 1.63 -11.23
C LEU A 5 -3.90 1.02 -12.03
N ARG A 6 -4.06 0.87 -13.35
CA ARG A 6 -2.97 0.46 -14.25
C ARG A 6 -1.83 1.48 -14.26
N VAL A 7 -2.16 2.77 -14.45
CA VAL A 7 -1.16 3.86 -14.45
C VAL A 7 -0.48 3.95 -13.07
N LEU A 8 -1.23 3.75 -11.98
CA LEU A 8 -0.65 3.68 -10.64
C LEU A 8 0.39 2.56 -10.53
N ASP A 9 0.06 1.35 -10.97
CA ASP A 9 0.99 0.21 -10.92
C ASP A 9 2.24 0.47 -11.79
N GLU A 10 2.09 1.10 -12.96
CA GLU A 10 3.21 1.49 -13.84
C GLU A 10 4.13 2.55 -13.21
N VAL A 11 3.55 3.55 -12.56
CA VAL A 11 4.33 4.58 -11.86
C VAL A 11 5.07 3.99 -10.67
N LEU A 12 4.45 3.07 -9.92
CA LEU A 12 5.14 2.37 -8.84
C LEU A 12 6.34 1.58 -9.39
N ASP A 13 6.18 0.87 -10.51
CA ASP A 13 7.24 0.05 -11.10
C ASP A 13 8.42 0.89 -11.57
N ALA A 14 8.13 2.02 -12.22
CA ALA A 14 9.16 2.91 -12.74
C ALA A 14 10.01 3.59 -11.65
N ASN A 15 9.50 3.67 -10.41
CA ASN A 15 10.21 4.30 -9.28
C ASN A 15 10.98 3.31 -8.40
N ILE A 16 10.74 2.00 -8.54
CA ILE A 16 11.48 0.98 -7.78
C ILE A 16 12.91 0.89 -8.30
N SER A 17 13.88 1.11 -7.41
CA SER A 17 15.29 0.92 -7.72
C SER A 17 15.72 -0.49 -7.34
N VAL A 18 16.28 -1.23 -8.29
CA VAL A 18 16.79 -2.59 -8.06
C VAL A 18 18.30 -2.55 -7.91
N ALA A 19 18.79 -2.88 -6.71
CA ALA A 19 20.21 -3.16 -6.52
C ALA A 19 20.52 -4.59 -6.97
N SER A 20 21.52 -4.76 -7.83
CA SER A 20 22.05 -6.06 -8.22
C SER A 20 23.29 -6.37 -7.38
N ASP A 21 23.25 -7.42 -6.57
CA ASP A 21 24.47 -7.98 -5.96
C ASP A 21 25.12 -8.94 -6.96
N VAL A 22 26.19 -8.46 -7.60
CA VAL A 22 26.97 -9.21 -8.61
C VAL A 22 28.13 -9.97 -7.94
N LEU A 23 28.38 -9.77 -6.65
CA LEU A 23 29.63 -10.18 -6.00
C LEU A 23 29.54 -11.51 -5.22
N HIS A 24 28.34 -12.01 -4.87
CA HIS A 24 28.18 -13.09 -3.87
C HIS A 24 27.42 -14.36 -4.29
N GLY A 25 27.34 -14.71 -5.58
CA GLY A 25 26.73 -15.99 -5.98
C GLY A 25 26.92 -16.38 -7.45
N SER A 26 26.66 -17.64 -7.77
CA SER A 26 26.63 -18.17 -9.16
C SER A 26 25.42 -17.64 -9.98
N THR A 27 24.52 -16.89 -9.34
CA THR A 27 23.31 -16.29 -9.92
C THR A 27 23.08 -14.88 -9.37
N GLU A 28 22.76 -13.92 -10.25
CA GLU A 28 22.37 -12.54 -9.89
C GLU A 28 21.11 -12.56 -9.01
N THR A 29 21.23 -12.06 -7.78
CA THR A 29 20.06 -11.86 -6.89
C THR A 29 19.70 -10.38 -6.90
N ARG A 30 18.49 -10.08 -7.39
CA ARG A 30 17.95 -8.73 -7.45
C ARG A 30 17.21 -8.41 -6.16
N HIS A 31 17.63 -7.35 -5.50
CA HIS A 31 16.96 -6.84 -4.31
C HIS A 31 16.39 -5.46 -4.59
N PRO A 32 15.07 -5.33 -4.79
CA PRO A 32 14.45 -4.03 -4.93
C PRO A 32 14.50 -3.26 -3.61
N ASP A 33 14.57 -1.94 -3.69
CA ASP A 33 14.49 -1.04 -2.55
C ASP A 33 13.16 -1.17 -1.78
N TYR A 34 12.08 -1.51 -2.50
CA TYR A 34 10.77 -1.85 -1.97
C TYR A 34 10.14 -3.03 -2.72
N PRO A 35 9.45 -3.95 -2.01
CA PRO A 35 8.70 -5.00 -2.68
C PRO A 35 7.46 -4.43 -3.38
N MET A 36 7.36 -4.62 -4.69
CA MET A 36 6.24 -4.19 -5.53
C MET A 36 4.88 -4.57 -4.94
N VAL A 37 4.76 -5.81 -4.44
CA VAL A 37 3.51 -6.32 -3.84
C VAL A 37 3.08 -5.45 -2.66
N ALA A 38 3.99 -5.02 -1.78
CA ALA A 38 3.62 -4.17 -0.65
C ALA A 38 3.14 -2.79 -1.11
N LEU A 39 3.84 -2.18 -2.08
CA LEU A 39 3.45 -0.90 -2.66
C LEU A 39 2.06 -0.96 -3.30
N GLN A 40 1.79 -1.99 -4.11
CA GLN A 40 0.48 -2.19 -4.74
C GLN A 40 -0.63 -2.36 -3.70
N GLN A 41 -0.43 -3.19 -2.67
CA GLN A 41 -1.44 -3.40 -1.63
C GLN A 41 -1.77 -2.08 -0.91
N LEU A 42 -0.76 -1.30 -0.54
CA LEU A 42 -0.96 -0.06 0.20
C LEU A 42 -1.56 1.05 -0.67
N ALA A 43 -1.10 1.20 -1.92
CA ALA A 43 -1.61 2.19 -2.84
C ALA A 43 -3.06 1.90 -3.27
N ARG A 44 -3.39 0.63 -3.54
CA ARG A 44 -4.77 0.22 -3.83
C ARG A 44 -5.68 0.38 -2.62
N ASN A 45 -5.20 0.10 -1.40
CA ASN A 45 -5.95 0.41 -0.17
C ASN A 45 -6.21 1.91 -0.01
N ALA A 46 -5.24 2.76 -0.36
CA ALA A 46 -5.39 4.21 -0.31
C ALA A 46 -6.45 4.72 -1.31
N VAL A 47 -6.70 4.01 -2.41
CA VAL A 47 -7.83 4.27 -3.33
C VAL A 47 -9.12 3.73 -2.73
N LEU A 48 -9.16 2.44 -2.36
CA LEU A 48 -10.35 1.74 -1.87
C LEU A 48 -11.00 2.42 -0.66
N HIS A 49 -10.18 2.88 0.29
CA HIS A 49 -10.65 3.43 1.56
C HIS A 49 -10.69 4.96 1.61
N ARG A 50 -10.36 5.65 0.50
CA ARG A 50 -10.43 7.11 0.42
C ARG A 50 -11.84 7.59 0.76
N SER A 51 -11.93 8.69 1.50
CA SER A 51 -13.18 9.43 1.67
C SER A 51 -13.50 10.19 0.38
N TYR A 52 -14.51 9.73 -0.36
CA TYR A 52 -14.95 10.33 -1.63
C TYR A 52 -16.03 11.41 -1.45
N GLU A 53 -16.78 11.38 -0.35
CA GLU A 53 -17.93 12.27 -0.12
C GLU A 53 -17.58 13.45 0.79
N ALA A 54 -16.73 13.23 1.80
CA ALA A 54 -16.43 14.27 2.79
C ALA A 54 -15.33 15.25 2.34
N THR A 55 -14.56 14.91 1.31
CA THR A 55 -13.44 15.75 0.84
C THR A 55 -13.04 15.47 -0.61
N ASN A 56 -12.59 16.52 -1.29
CA ASN A 56 -11.98 16.43 -2.62
C ASN A 56 -10.45 16.22 -2.54
N ALA A 57 -9.85 16.12 -1.35
CA ALA A 57 -8.42 15.89 -1.21
C ALA A 57 -8.01 14.56 -1.88
N PRO A 58 -6.95 14.52 -2.71
CA PRO A 58 -6.51 13.30 -3.36
C PRO A 58 -5.76 12.39 -2.36
N SER A 59 -5.72 11.09 -2.65
CA SER A 59 -4.69 10.22 -2.08
C SER A 59 -3.34 10.61 -2.69
N ARG A 60 -2.29 10.66 -1.86
CA ARG A 60 -0.95 11.12 -2.26
C ARG A 60 0.08 10.03 -2.00
N ILE A 61 1.03 9.91 -2.91
CA ILE A 61 2.21 9.07 -2.75
C ILE A 61 3.42 9.98 -2.86
N TYR A 62 4.21 10.06 -1.80
CA TYR A 62 5.46 10.80 -1.77
C TYR A 62 6.61 9.81 -1.79
N TRP A 63 7.53 10.00 -2.74
CA TRP A 63 8.73 9.19 -2.88
C TRP A 63 9.94 9.99 -2.43
N PHE A 64 10.45 9.69 -1.24
CA PHE A 64 11.66 10.30 -0.70
C PHE A 64 12.86 9.38 -0.96
N SER A 65 14.07 9.90 -0.76
CA SER A 65 15.30 9.12 -0.92
C SER A 65 15.42 7.92 0.03
N ASP A 66 14.75 8.00 1.19
CA ASP A 66 14.86 7.02 2.29
C ASP A 66 13.53 6.33 2.63
N ARG A 67 12.40 6.76 2.04
CA ARG A 67 11.07 6.22 2.34
C ARG A 67 10.03 6.54 1.27
N VAL A 68 8.97 5.76 1.24
CA VAL A 68 7.74 6.04 0.51
C VAL A 68 6.63 6.29 1.53
N GLU A 69 5.89 7.38 1.36
CA GLU A 69 4.73 7.74 2.17
C GLU A 69 3.47 7.69 1.32
N ILE A 70 2.46 6.94 1.75
CA ILE A 70 1.16 6.86 1.09
C ILE A 70 0.11 7.43 2.05
N GLN A 71 -0.49 8.56 1.68
CA GLN A 71 -1.51 9.25 2.46
C GLN A 71 -2.87 9.13 1.76
N SER A 72 -3.88 8.69 2.49
CA SER A 72 -5.27 8.66 2.03
C SER A 72 -6.16 9.54 2.92
N PRO A 73 -7.05 10.38 2.35
CA PRO A 73 -8.01 11.13 3.13
C PRO A 73 -9.12 10.21 3.66
N GLY A 74 -9.58 10.52 4.86
CA GLY A 74 -10.49 9.69 5.64
C GLY A 74 -9.73 8.84 6.66
N GLY A 75 -10.28 8.74 7.86
CA GLY A 75 -9.78 7.83 8.89
C GLY A 75 -10.34 6.41 8.75
N PRO A 76 -10.14 5.57 9.77
CA PRO A 76 -10.82 4.28 9.90
C PRO A 76 -12.34 4.39 9.78
N PHE A 77 -12.98 3.31 9.36
CA PHE A 77 -14.41 3.27 9.06
C PHE A 77 -15.06 2.02 9.64
N GLY A 78 -16.33 2.16 10.05
CA GLY A 78 -17.14 1.07 10.57
C GLY A 78 -16.46 0.35 11.73
N GLN A 79 -16.20 -0.94 11.58
CA GLN A 79 -15.55 -1.74 12.62
C GLN A 79 -14.03 -1.49 12.78
N VAL A 80 -13.41 -0.77 11.85
CA VAL A 80 -11.98 -0.43 11.93
C VAL A 80 -11.79 0.84 12.75
N ASN A 81 -10.85 0.82 13.69
CA ASN A 81 -10.44 1.97 14.51
C ASN A 81 -8.90 2.00 14.65
N SER A 82 -8.37 3.00 15.36
CA SER A 82 -6.92 3.16 15.58
C SER A 82 -6.28 1.94 16.25
N ASP A 83 -6.99 1.30 17.18
CA ASP A 83 -6.45 0.23 18.03
C ASP A 83 -6.38 -1.11 17.29
N ASN A 84 -7.23 -1.28 16.28
CA ASN A 84 -7.35 -2.50 15.49
C ASN A 84 -6.87 -2.36 14.03
N PHE A 85 -6.37 -1.18 13.64
CA PHE A 85 -5.92 -0.91 12.28
C PHE A 85 -4.88 -1.93 11.81
N GLY A 86 -5.11 -2.51 10.64
CA GLY A 86 -4.20 -3.48 10.03
C GLY A 86 -4.16 -4.86 10.72
N ARG A 87 -5.08 -5.14 11.66
CA ARG A 87 -5.26 -6.51 12.19
C ARG A 87 -5.93 -7.40 11.13
N PRO A 88 -5.45 -8.64 10.93
CA PRO A 88 -6.03 -9.54 9.94
C PRO A 88 -7.53 -9.79 10.17
N GLY A 89 -8.32 -9.77 9.10
CA GLY A 89 -9.74 -10.09 9.13
C GLY A 89 -10.68 -8.96 9.59
N ILE A 90 -10.15 -7.88 10.17
CA ILE A 90 -10.95 -6.69 10.51
C ILE A 90 -10.87 -5.71 9.34
N THR A 91 -11.99 -5.52 8.63
CA THR A 91 -12.03 -4.68 7.42
C THR A 91 -13.42 -4.11 7.21
N ASP A 92 -13.48 -2.87 6.74
CA ASP A 92 -14.72 -2.21 6.36
C ASP A 92 -14.41 -1.23 5.22
N TYR A 93 -15.39 -0.93 4.38
CA TYR A 93 -15.21 -0.05 3.23
C TYR A 93 -16.37 0.95 3.12
N ARG A 94 -16.01 2.20 2.83
CA ARG A 94 -16.97 3.31 2.74
C ARG A 94 -17.81 3.24 1.48
N ASN A 95 -17.21 2.83 0.37
CA ASN A 95 -17.85 2.82 -0.93
C ASN A 95 -17.95 1.38 -1.47
N PRO A 96 -19.12 0.72 -1.33
CA PRO A 96 -19.35 -0.63 -1.83
C PRO A 96 -19.13 -0.78 -3.33
N LEU A 97 -19.46 0.24 -4.13
CA LEU A 97 -19.30 0.19 -5.60
C LEU A 97 -17.82 0.14 -6.00
N ILE A 98 -16.95 0.92 -5.33
CA ILE A 98 -15.50 0.86 -5.56
C ILE A 98 -14.95 -0.49 -5.10
N ALA A 99 -15.38 -0.97 -3.93
CA ALA A 99 -14.95 -2.26 -3.40
C ALA A 99 -15.31 -3.42 -4.34
N GLU A 100 -16.55 -3.44 -4.83
CA GLU A 100 -17.04 -4.43 -5.78
C GLU A 100 -16.30 -4.33 -7.10
N ALA A 101 -16.13 -3.13 -7.67
CA ALA A 101 -15.38 -2.94 -8.91
C ALA A 101 -13.93 -3.43 -8.79
N MET A 102 -13.22 -3.07 -7.72
CA MET A 102 -11.84 -3.50 -7.50
C MET A 102 -11.71 -5.02 -7.30
N LYS A 103 -12.70 -5.64 -6.65
CA LYS A 103 -12.75 -7.10 -6.49
C LYS A 103 -13.01 -7.80 -7.82
N SER A 104 -14.03 -7.37 -8.57
CA SER A 104 -14.40 -7.96 -9.86
C SER A 104 -13.31 -7.83 -10.91
N LEU A 105 -12.53 -6.75 -10.87
CA LEU A 105 -11.37 -6.53 -11.74
C LEU A 105 -10.09 -7.24 -11.26
N GLY A 106 -10.14 -7.95 -10.12
CA GLY A 106 -8.99 -8.71 -9.59
C GLY A 106 -7.93 -7.88 -8.86
N TYR A 107 -8.12 -6.57 -8.69
CA TYR A 107 -7.20 -5.71 -7.93
C TYR A 107 -7.22 -5.99 -6.42
N VAL A 108 -8.33 -6.53 -5.92
CA VAL A 108 -8.49 -7.00 -4.53
C VAL A 108 -8.92 -8.45 -4.53
N GLN A 109 -8.01 -9.36 -4.17
CA GLN A 109 -8.30 -10.79 -4.10
C GLN A 109 -9.09 -11.17 -2.84
N ARG A 110 -8.72 -10.59 -1.70
CA ARG A 110 -9.37 -10.85 -0.40
C ARG A 110 -9.28 -9.62 0.50
N PHE A 111 -10.43 -9.16 0.98
CA PHE A 111 -10.50 -8.04 1.92
C PHE A 111 -9.85 -8.41 3.26
N GLY A 112 -9.24 -7.42 3.92
CA GLY A 112 -8.59 -7.59 5.22
C GLY A 112 -7.20 -8.23 5.20
N LEU A 113 -6.65 -8.55 4.02
CA LEU A 113 -5.29 -9.13 3.89
C LEU A 113 -4.24 -8.15 3.34
N GLY A 114 -4.63 -7.00 2.80
CA GLY A 114 -3.67 -6.12 2.12
C GLY A 114 -2.55 -5.60 3.03
N ILE A 115 -2.88 -5.08 4.22
CA ILE A 115 -1.87 -4.60 5.19
C ILE A 115 -1.03 -5.76 5.74
N PRO A 116 -1.60 -6.91 6.19
CA PRO A 116 -0.82 -8.06 6.61
C PRO A 116 0.15 -8.57 5.52
N LEU A 117 -0.29 -8.64 4.27
CA LEU A 117 0.55 -9.06 3.15
C LEU A 117 1.68 -8.06 2.89
N ALA A 118 1.39 -6.75 2.89
CA ALA A 118 2.41 -5.73 2.75
C ALA A 118 3.48 -5.82 3.84
N LYS A 119 3.08 -6.03 5.11
CA LYS A 119 4.01 -6.24 6.22
C LYS A 119 4.91 -7.46 6.00
N LYS A 120 4.33 -8.58 5.57
CA LYS A 120 5.06 -9.82 5.28
C LYS A 120 6.06 -9.66 4.15
N GLU A 121 5.69 -8.99 3.06
CA GLU A 121 6.59 -8.79 1.93
C GLU A 121 7.73 -7.82 2.26
N LEU A 122 7.47 -6.78 3.07
CA LEU A 122 8.51 -5.90 3.59
C LEU A 122 9.53 -6.64 4.45
N GLU A 123 9.05 -7.47 5.38
CA GLU A 123 9.90 -8.32 6.21
C GLU A 123 10.75 -9.27 5.35
N ARG A 124 10.13 -9.94 4.37
CA ARG A 124 10.80 -10.85 3.44
C ARG A 124 11.89 -10.15 2.61
N ASN A 125 11.66 -8.91 2.21
CA ASN A 125 12.63 -8.13 1.42
C ASN A 125 13.74 -7.51 2.31
N GLY A 126 13.58 -7.54 3.64
CA GLY A 126 14.51 -6.92 4.59
C GLY A 126 14.30 -5.43 4.80
N ASN A 127 13.13 -4.89 4.48
CA ASN A 127 12.76 -3.52 4.81
C ASN A 127 12.42 -3.40 6.30
N PRO A 128 12.56 -2.21 6.90
CA PRO A 128 12.03 -1.94 8.23
C PRO A 128 10.50 -2.14 8.28
N PRO A 129 9.94 -2.40 9.48
CA PRO A 129 8.50 -2.60 9.66
C PRO A 129 7.67 -1.44 9.13
N LEU A 130 6.51 -1.76 8.53
CA LEU A 130 5.56 -0.76 8.04
C LEU A 130 5.08 0.14 9.18
N GLN A 131 5.31 1.44 9.03
CA GLN A 131 4.84 2.47 9.95
C GLN A 131 3.47 2.99 9.47
N HIS A 132 2.61 3.38 10.40
CA HIS A 132 1.32 3.96 10.08
C HIS A 132 0.89 4.98 11.13
N GLU A 133 0.27 6.05 10.66
CA GLU A 133 -0.36 7.08 11.48
C GLU A 133 -1.82 7.16 11.07
N VAL A 134 -2.70 7.00 12.05
CA VAL A 134 -4.14 6.89 11.83
C VAL A 134 -4.82 7.98 12.63
N SER A 135 -5.53 8.85 11.94
CA SER A 135 -6.36 9.89 12.53
C SER A 135 -7.80 9.75 12.05
N SER A 136 -8.72 10.54 12.59
CA SER A 136 -10.11 10.58 12.13
C SER A 136 -10.25 11.02 10.66
N ASN A 137 -9.30 11.82 10.17
CA ASN A 137 -9.40 12.51 8.88
C ASN A 137 -8.41 12.01 7.83
N ALA A 138 -7.41 11.21 8.21
CA ALA A 138 -6.40 10.70 7.29
C ALA A 138 -5.74 9.43 7.84
N VAL A 139 -5.29 8.59 6.90
CA VAL A 139 -4.38 7.47 7.15
C VAL A 139 -3.10 7.73 6.37
N LEU A 140 -1.96 7.65 7.05
CA LEU A 140 -0.63 7.68 6.45
C LEU A 140 0.04 6.34 6.72
N VAL A 141 0.64 5.75 5.70
CA VAL A 141 1.53 4.60 5.84
C VAL A 141 2.90 4.95 5.28
N THR A 142 3.95 4.53 5.98
CA THR A 142 5.33 4.86 5.65
C THR A 142 6.14 3.58 5.51
N LEU A 143 6.68 3.37 4.31
CA LEU A 143 7.60 2.28 3.98
C LEU A 143 9.01 2.85 3.99
N ARG A 144 9.90 2.32 4.83
CA ARG A 144 11.31 2.73 4.83
C ARG A 144 12.09 1.89 3.81
N ARG A 145 13.06 2.53 3.15
CA ARG A 145 13.96 1.87 2.21
C ARG A 145 14.68 0.72 2.91
N ARG A 146 14.93 -0.36 2.17
CA ARG A 146 15.83 -1.43 2.60
C ARG A 146 17.22 -0.83 2.92
N PRO A 147 17.84 -1.20 4.06
CA PRO A 147 19.21 -0.77 4.40
C PRO A 147 20.25 -1.22 3.38
#